data_AF-A0A973L9R7-F1
#
_entry.id   AF-A0A973L9R7-F1
#
_cell.length_a   1.000
_cell.length_b   1.000
_cell.length_c   1.000
_cell.angle_alpha   90.00
_cell.angle_beta   90.00
_cell.angle_gamma   90.00
#
_symmetry.space_group_name_H-M   'P 1'
#
loop_
_entity.id
_entity.type
_entity.pdbx_description
1 polymer ?
#
loop_
_entity_poly.entity_id
_entity_poly.type
_entity_poly.pdbx_seq_one_letter_code
_entity_poly.pdbx_strand_id
1 'polypeptide(L)'
;MSRLDGVDRRTRVAVGGAVGFVGVLLLVVGWYLISGEAVAGKQLPYLASASIPGAVLVVCGFGFAVSGDPETARRVAELHELLTEAVEVGTVEVERPGE
;
A
#
# COMPACT_ATOMS: atom_id res chain seq x y z
N MET A 1 -0.41 9.05 -24.79
CA MET A 1 -0.94 8.05 -23.84
C MET A 1 -0.68 8.55 -22.42
N SER A 2 -1.59 9.34 -21.83
CA SER A 2 -1.41 9.85 -20.44
C SER A 2 -2.71 10.11 -19.66
N ARG A 3 -3.88 9.94 -20.31
CA ARG A 3 -5.20 10.12 -19.66
C ARG A 3 -5.75 8.86 -19.01
N LEU A 4 -5.26 7.68 -19.41
CA LEU A 4 -5.71 6.39 -18.87
C LEU A 4 -4.96 6.05 -17.57
N ASP A 5 -3.65 6.33 -17.50
CA ASP A 5 -2.82 6.04 -16.31
C ASP A 5 -3.29 6.78 -15.04
N GLY A 6 -3.80 8.01 -15.19
CA GLY A 6 -4.35 8.78 -14.07
C GLY A 6 -5.68 8.23 -13.54
N VAL A 7 -6.49 7.62 -14.43
CA VAL A 7 -7.74 6.95 -14.06
C VAL A 7 -7.45 5.64 -13.34
N ASP A 8 -6.44 4.88 -13.80
CA ASP A 8 -6.00 3.64 -13.15
C ASP A 8 -5.44 3.88 -11.75
N ARG A 9 -4.66 4.94 -11.54
CA ARG A 9 -4.14 5.26 -10.20
C ARG A 9 -5.26 5.68 -9.24
N ARG A 10 -6.20 6.51 -9.70
CA ARG A 10 -7.33 6.97 -8.87
C ARG A 10 -8.28 5.83 -8.52
N THR A 11 -8.55 4.94 -9.48
CA THR A 11 -9.37 3.75 -9.25
C THR A 11 -8.66 2.75 -8.34
N ARG A 12 -7.37 2.49 -8.51
CA ARG A 12 -6.60 1.62 -7.60
C ARG A 12 -6.58 2.14 -6.16
N VAL A 13 -6.40 3.44 -5.96
CA VAL A 13 -6.44 4.05 -4.62
C VAL A 13 -7.86 3.99 -4.04
N ALA A 14 -8.89 4.25 -4.84
CA ALA A 14 -10.27 4.16 -4.40
C ALA A 14 -10.67 2.72 -4.04
N VAL A 15 -10.27 1.74 -4.85
CA VAL A 15 -10.50 0.31 -4.62
C VAL A 15 -9.72 -0.16 -3.39
N GLY A 16 -8.44 0.20 -3.27
CA GLY A 16 -7.63 -0.13 -2.09
C GLY A 16 -8.20 0.47 -0.80
N GLY A 17 -8.65 1.73 -0.86
CA GLY A 17 -9.34 2.40 0.25
C GLY A 17 -10.65 1.71 0.61
N ALA A 18 -11.47 1.35 -0.39
CA ALA A 18 -12.73 0.65 -0.17
C ALA A 18 -12.51 -0.74 0.45
N VAL A 19 -11.53 -1.51 -0.04
CA VAL A 19 -11.17 -2.82 0.53
C VAL A 19 -10.68 -2.68 1.97
N GLY A 20 -9.82 -1.69 2.26
CA GLY A 20 -9.37 -1.40 3.62
C GLY A 20 -10.53 -1.03 4.56
N PHE A 21 -11.44 -0.17 4.11
CA PHE A 21 -12.61 0.24 4.88
C PHE A 21 -13.56 -0.93 5.16
N VAL A 22 -13.78 -1.80 4.18
CA VAL A 22 -14.55 -3.05 4.34
C VAL A 22 -13.89 -4.00 5.35
N GLY A 23 -12.55 -4.12 5.34
CA GLY A 23 -11.80 -4.89 6.33
C GLY A 23 -11.96 -4.36 7.75
N VAL A 24 -11.87 -3.04 7.94
CA VAL A 24 -12.11 -2.39 9.23
C VAL A 24 -13.56 -2.60 9.70
N LEU A 25 -14.54 -2.46 8.80
CA LEU A 25 -15.95 -2.71 9.12
C LEU A 25 -16.18 -4.18 9.54
N LEU A 26 -15.56 -5.14 8.86
CA LEU A 26 -15.64 -6.57 9.25
C LEU A 26 -15.02 -6.84 10.63
N LEU A 27 -13.91 -6.17 10.97
CA LEU A 27 -13.32 -6.23 12.31
C LEU A 27 -14.27 -5.68 13.38
N VAL A 28 -14.88 -4.52 13.13
CA VAL A 28 -15.84 -3.89 14.04
C VAL A 28 -17.10 -4.74 14.19
N VAL A 29 -17.64 -5.27 13.09
CA VAL A 29 -18.81 -6.16 13.09
C VAL A 29 -18.51 -7.46 13.83
N GLY A 30 -17.34 -8.07 13.62
CA GLY A 30 -16.91 -9.25 14.36
C GLY A 30 -16.84 -9.00 15.86
N TRP A 31 -16.30 -7.84 16.27
CA TRP A 31 -16.28 -7.41 17.68
C TRP A 31 -17.70 -7.19 18.24
N TYR A 32 -18.59 -6.58 17.45
CA TYR A 32 -19.94 -6.26 17.88
C TYR A 32 -20.84 -7.50 18.00
N LEU A 33 -20.69 -8.49 17.11
CA LEU A 33 -21.37 -9.80 17.25
C LEU A 33 -20.90 -10.56 18.51
N ILE A 34 -19.66 -10.35 18.95
CA ILE A 34 -19.07 -10.98 20.13
C ILE A 34 -19.57 -10.39 21.46
N SER A 35 -19.87 -9.09 21.50
CA SER A 35 -20.39 -8.43 22.73
C SER A 35 -21.79 -8.93 23.16
N GLY A 36 -22.42 -9.81 22.39
CA GLY A 36 -23.76 -10.35 22.67
C GLY A 36 -23.82 -11.70 23.40
N GLU A 37 -22.72 -12.47 23.53
CA GLU A 37 -22.76 -13.79 24.19
C GLU A 37 -22.11 -13.80 25.58
N ALA A 38 -22.84 -14.31 26.58
CA ALA A 38 -22.48 -14.29 28.00
C ALA A 38 -21.67 -15.51 28.50
N VAL A 39 -21.23 -16.42 27.62
CA VAL A 39 -20.56 -17.69 28.02
C VAL A 39 -19.19 -17.85 27.34
N ALA A 40 -18.13 -17.47 28.05
CA ALA A 40 -16.74 -17.46 27.58
C ALA A 40 -16.19 -18.82 27.08
N GLY A 41 -16.78 -19.95 27.48
CA GLY A 41 -16.24 -21.30 27.22
C GLY A 41 -16.38 -21.82 25.79
N LYS A 42 -17.22 -21.22 24.94
CA LYS A 42 -17.40 -21.61 23.50
C LYS A 42 -16.95 -20.53 22.51
N GLN A 43 -16.44 -19.39 22.99
CA GLN A 43 -16.20 -18.20 22.17
C GLN A 43 -14.90 -18.24 21.37
N LEU A 44 -13.88 -18.99 21.83
CA LEU A 44 -12.56 -19.08 21.18
C LEU A 44 -12.58 -19.55 19.70
N PRO A 45 -13.33 -20.60 19.31
CA PRO A 45 -13.37 -21.02 17.89
C PRO A 45 -14.09 -20.03 16.98
N TYR A 46 -15.12 -19.31 17.47
CA TYR A 46 -15.77 -18.24 16.71
C TYR A 46 -14.88 -16.99 16.59
N LEU A 47 -14.07 -16.70 17.61
CA LEU A 47 -13.07 -15.63 17.60
C LEU A 47 -12.02 -15.87 16.51
N ALA A 48 -11.53 -17.10 16.40
CA ALA A 48 -10.56 -17.48 15.39
C ALA A 48 -11.17 -17.43 13.97
N SER A 49 -12.37 -17.98 13.77
CA SER A 49 -12.95 -18.06 12.41
C SER A 49 -13.38 -16.71 11.84
N ALA A 50 -13.74 -15.73 12.68
CA ALA A 50 -14.13 -14.40 12.23
C ALA A 50 -12.92 -13.44 12.10
N SER A 51 -11.96 -13.49 13.03
CA SER A 51 -10.87 -12.51 13.09
C SER A 51 -9.73 -12.81 12.11
N ILE A 52 -9.44 -14.10 11.87
CA ILE A 52 -8.38 -14.53 10.95
C ILE A 52 -8.65 -14.05 9.51
N PRO A 53 -9.81 -14.34 8.88
CA PRO A 53 -10.09 -13.84 7.53
C PRO A 53 -10.22 -12.31 7.47
N GLY A 54 -10.71 -11.65 8.51
CA GLY A 54 -10.74 -10.19 8.60
C GLY A 54 -9.34 -9.58 8.60
N ALA A 55 -8.42 -10.13 9.39
CA ALA A 55 -7.02 -9.69 9.41
C ALA A 55 -6.32 -9.92 8.07
N VAL A 56 -6.57 -11.06 7.40
CA VAL A 56 -6.04 -11.34 6.06
C VAL A 56 -6.52 -10.29 5.06
N LEU A 57 -7.82 -9.95 5.06
CA LEU A 57 -8.36 -8.92 4.16
C LEU A 57 -7.76 -7.53 4.41
N VAL A 58 -7.55 -7.15 5.68
CA VAL A 58 -6.89 -5.88 6.02
C VAL A 58 -5.45 -5.85 5.53
N VAL A 59 -4.68 -6.92 5.76
CA VAL A 59 -3.28 -7.01 5.31
C VAL A 59 -3.19 -7.02 3.78
N CYS A 60 -4.06 -7.76 3.09
CA CYS A 60 -4.13 -7.77 1.63
C CYS A 60 -4.53 -6.40 1.06
N GLY A 61 -5.52 -5.74 1.66
CA GLY A 61 -5.95 -4.40 1.25
C GLY A 61 -4.88 -3.34 1.45
N PHE A 62 -4.21 -3.36 2.61
CA PHE A 62 -3.07 -2.49 2.89
C PHE A 62 -1.90 -2.76 1.93
N GLY A 63 -1.55 -4.04 1.73
CA GLY A 63 -0.52 -4.45 0.78
C GLY A 63 -0.84 -3.99 -0.65
N PHE A 64 -2.09 -4.10 -1.10
CA PHE A 64 -2.50 -3.64 -2.42
C PHE A 64 -2.46 -2.11 -2.54
N ALA A 65 -2.86 -1.38 -1.49
CA ALA A 65 -2.84 0.08 -1.47
C ALA A 65 -1.42 0.66 -1.42
N VAL A 66 -0.49 -0.02 -0.73
CA VAL A 66 0.92 0.36 -0.60
C VAL A 66 1.76 -0.19 -1.76
N SER A 67 1.28 -1.22 -2.48
CA SER A 67 1.98 -1.76 -3.64
C SER A 67 2.17 -0.65 -4.68
N GLY A 68 3.42 -0.21 -4.79
CA GLY A 68 3.81 0.87 -5.68
C GLY A 68 3.49 0.52 -7.12
N ASP A 69 3.30 1.55 -7.92
CA ASP A 69 3.17 1.39 -9.35
C ASP A 69 4.56 1.03 -9.95
N PRO A 70 4.72 -0.13 -10.61
CA PRO A 70 6.01 -0.55 -11.16
C PRO A 70 6.55 0.44 -12.21
N GLU A 71 5.67 1.17 -12.89
CA GLU A 71 6.09 2.21 -13.83
C GLU A 71 6.67 3.42 -13.09
N THR A 72 6.01 3.86 -12.00
CA THR A 72 6.56 4.88 -11.10
C THR A 72 7.92 4.46 -10.55
N ALA A 73 8.09 3.19 -10.14
CA ALA A 73 9.37 2.68 -9.66
C ALA A 73 10.48 2.75 -10.74
N ARG A 74 10.14 2.39 -11.99
CA ARG A 74 11.07 2.48 -13.12
C ARG A 74 11.48 3.93 -13.42
N ARG A 75 10.52 4.87 -13.42
CA ARG A 75 10.79 6.30 -13.64
C ARG A 75 11.68 6.90 -12.53
N VAL A 76 11.50 6.48 -11.29
CA VAL A 76 12.37 6.92 -10.17
C VAL A 76 13.79 6.39 -10.33
N ALA A 77 13.96 5.14 -10.78
CA ALA A 77 15.28 4.57 -11.06
C ALA A 77 16.00 5.31 -12.19
N GLU A 78 15.30 5.61 -13.28
CA GLU A 78 15.82 6.40 -14.40
C GLU A 78 16.20 7.83 -13.97
N LEU A 79 15.36 8.50 -13.19
CA LEU A 79 15.67 9.83 -12.64
C LEU A 79 16.90 9.79 -11.71
N HIS A 80 17.03 8.74 -10.90
CA HIS A 80 18.19 8.57 -10.03
C HIS A 80 19.49 8.41 -10.84
N GLU A 81 19.45 7.65 -11.94
CA GLU A 81 20.59 7.50 -12.86
C GLU A 81 20.99 8.83 -13.47
N LEU A 82 20.03 9.59 -14.01
CA LEU A 82 20.28 10.93 -14.58
C LEU A 82 20.83 11.92 -13.55
N LEU A 83 20.30 11.90 -12.32
CA LEU A 83 20.81 12.75 -11.24
C LEU A 83 22.22 12.36 -10.84
N THR A 84 22.54 11.07 -10.83
CA THR A 84 23.88 10.56 -10.53
C THR A 84 24.88 10.99 -11.62
N GLU A 85 24.52 10.83 -12.89
CA GLU A 85 25.33 11.26 -14.03
C GLU A 85 25.58 12.78 -14.02
N ALA A 86 24.53 13.57 -13.78
CA ALA A 86 24.66 15.03 -13.70
C ALA A 86 25.57 15.48 -12.54
N VAL A 87 25.53 14.77 -11.40
CA VAL A 87 26.45 15.01 -10.28
C VAL A 87 27.88 14.68 -10.68
N GLU A 88 28.14 13.54 -11.32
CA GLU A 88 29.48 13.17 -11.77
C GLU A 88 30.06 14.19 -12.76
N VAL A 89 29.28 14.61 -13.76
CA VAL A 89 29.71 15.64 -14.73
C VAL A 89 30.04 16.97 -14.03
N GLY A 90 29.18 17.39 -13.09
CA GLY A 90 29.43 18.60 -12.29
C GLY A 90 30.68 18.49 -11.44
N THR A 91 30.99 17.31 -10.89
CA THR A 91 32.25 17.11 -10.14
C THR A 91 33.48 17.15 -11.05
N VAL A 92 33.41 16.60 -12.26
CA VAL A 92 34.50 16.65 -13.24
C VAL A 92 34.77 18.08 -13.71
N GLU A 93 33.74 18.90 -13.88
CA GLU A 93 33.88 20.30 -14.25
C GLU A 93 34.50 21.15 -13.14
N VAL A 94 34.13 20.87 -11.87
CA VAL A 94 34.71 21.54 -10.69
C VAL A 94 36.18 21.14 -10.46
N GLU A 95 36.55 19.90 -10.78
CA GLU A 95 37.93 19.39 -10.65
C GLU A 95 38.83 19.77 -11.83
N ARG A 96 38.26 20.31 -12.91
CA ARG A 96 39.00 21.08 -13.93
C ARG A 96 38.81 22.61 -13.78
N PRO A 97 39.20 23.26 -12.66
CA PRO A 97 39.10 24.69 -12.56
C PRO A 97 40.24 25.33 -13.37
N GLY A 98 39.96 25.65 -14.64
CA GLY A 98 40.83 26.45 -15.50
C GLY A 98 42.06 25.71 -16.05
N GLU A 99 41.94 25.21 -17.27
CA GLU A 99 42.99 25.53 -18.26
C GLU A 99 42.73 26.92 -18.84
#